data_AF-A0A821P9Z6-F1
#
_entry.id   AF-A0A821P9Z6-F1
#
_cell.length_a   1.000
_cell.length_b   1.000
_cell.length_c   1.000
_cell.angle_alpha   90.00
_cell.angle_beta   90.00
_cell.angle_gamma   90.00
#
_symmetry.space_group_name_H-M   'P 1'
#
loop_
_entity.id
_entity.type
_entity.pdbx_description
1 polymer ?
#
loop_
_entity_poly.entity_id
_entity_poly.type
_entity_poly.pdbx_seq_one_letter_code
_entity_poly.pdbx_strand_id
1 'polypeptide(L)'
;MDWTNEKIIKFIQAIETYRVLWDSSHHEYKNRNKKHDATQDLAQRFNCDSTEVMRKWKIILAQYRREKKKISDSKSSGSGISDIYKPKWFAYAYLSFFHGRDEPNVSMSSQDEINEQLIQDIKYDETDTENEDQECPHKRPVKKLKIPKNSLKRRADDEDPRVTHTSSVMDNVNKQMEANKRDDDDIFAAAVATKLKKIKDGRTKILVQRDIDNLLYDAIILEYG
;
A
#
# COMPACT_ATOMS: atom_id res chain seq x y z
N MET A 1 0.61 24.47 -6.89
CA MET A 1 -0.76 24.96 -6.63
C MET A 1 -1.20 24.35 -5.33
N ASP A 2 -1.52 25.21 -4.37
CA ASP A 2 -1.51 24.78 -2.99
C ASP A 2 -2.90 24.25 -2.60
N TRP A 3 -2.91 23.02 -2.09
CA TRP A 3 -4.12 22.33 -1.68
C TRP A 3 -4.24 22.39 -0.17
N THR A 4 -4.71 23.53 0.34
CA THR A 4 -4.97 23.70 1.77
C THR A 4 -6.08 22.77 2.25
N ASN A 5 -6.10 22.47 3.55
CA ASN A 5 -7.10 21.60 4.17
C ASN A 5 -8.53 22.04 3.88
N GLU A 6 -8.81 23.35 3.93
CA GLU A 6 -10.12 23.91 3.56
C GLU A 6 -10.47 23.67 2.09
N LYS A 7 -9.50 23.83 1.18
CA LYS A 7 -9.70 23.59 -0.25
C LYS A 7 -9.98 22.12 -0.52
N ILE A 8 -9.30 21.21 0.19
CA ILE A 8 -9.53 19.76 0.12
C ILE A 8 -10.94 19.41 0.62
N ILE A 9 -11.40 20.00 1.72
CA ILE A 9 -12.76 19.78 2.22
C ILE A 9 -13.80 20.23 1.18
N LYS A 10 -13.65 21.46 0.65
CA LYS A 10 -14.54 21.97 -0.42
C LYS A 10 -14.50 21.09 -1.67
N PHE A 11 -13.33 20.54 -1.99
CA PHE A 11 -13.16 19.63 -3.12
C PHE A 11 -13.91 18.31 -2.92
N ILE A 12 -13.81 17.71 -1.73
CA ILE A 12 -14.54 16.48 -1.39
C ILE A 12 -16.04 16.71 -1.47
N GLN A 13 -16.54 17.80 -0.90
CA GLN A 13 -17.96 18.17 -0.95
C GLN A 13 -18.43 18.39 -2.39
N ALA A 14 -17.61 19.02 -3.23
CA ALA A 14 -17.94 19.16 -4.65
C ALA A 14 -18.04 17.80 -5.34
N ILE A 15 -17.08 16.90 -5.12
CA ILE A 15 -17.12 15.54 -5.70
C ILE A 15 -18.33 14.74 -5.24
N GLU A 16 -18.73 14.87 -3.98
CA GLU A 16 -19.94 14.23 -3.45
C GLU A 16 -21.18 14.54 -4.31
N THR A 17 -21.32 15.78 -4.79
CA THR A 17 -22.42 16.18 -5.67
C THR A 17 -22.40 15.51 -7.04
N TYR A 18 -21.20 15.21 -7.59
CA TYR A 18 -21.04 14.55 -8.89
C TYR A 18 -20.95 13.04 -8.73
N ARG A 19 -22.10 12.39 -8.54
CA ARG A 19 -22.21 10.92 -8.45
C ARG A 19 -21.54 10.19 -9.63
N VAL A 20 -21.56 10.78 -10.82
CA VAL A 20 -20.91 10.22 -12.02
C VAL A 20 -19.40 9.96 -11.84
N LEU A 21 -18.74 10.68 -10.93
CA LEU A 21 -17.29 10.54 -10.70
C LEU A 21 -16.93 9.37 -9.79
N TRP A 22 -17.80 9.01 -8.84
CA TRP A 22 -17.47 8.09 -7.75
C TRP A 22 -18.48 6.95 -7.54
N ASP A 23 -19.73 7.11 -7.99
CA ASP A 23 -20.81 6.14 -7.82
C ASP A 23 -20.83 5.15 -9.00
N SER A 24 -20.25 3.96 -8.81
CA SER A 24 -20.24 2.87 -9.81
C SER A 24 -21.62 2.29 -10.16
N SER A 25 -22.64 2.54 -9.33
CA SER A 25 -24.02 2.08 -9.51
C SER A 25 -24.85 3.11 -10.26
N HIS A 26 -24.36 4.33 -10.40
CA HIS A 26 -25.04 5.36 -11.16
C HIS A 26 -25.06 4.99 -12.65
N HIS A 27 -26.23 5.08 -13.28
CA HIS A 27 -26.39 4.73 -14.70
C HIS A 27 -25.46 5.53 -15.62
N GLU A 28 -25.16 6.79 -15.29
CA GLU A 28 -24.24 7.64 -16.06
C GLU A 28 -22.76 7.40 -15.73
N TYR A 29 -22.40 6.55 -14.76
CA TYR A 29 -20.99 6.29 -14.42
C TYR A 29 -20.17 5.74 -15.60
N LYS A 30 -20.83 4.94 -16.46
CA LYS A 30 -20.21 4.41 -17.69
C LYS A 30 -20.13 5.45 -18.81
N ASN A 31 -20.81 6.59 -18.69
CA ASN A 31 -20.83 7.63 -19.70
C ASN A 31 -19.57 8.50 -19.61
N ARG A 32 -18.68 8.33 -20.60
CA ARG A 32 -17.39 9.03 -20.65
C ARG A 32 -17.54 10.55 -20.79
N ASN A 33 -18.58 11.02 -21.49
CA ASN A 33 -18.82 12.44 -21.71
C ASN A 33 -19.24 13.12 -20.41
N LYS A 34 -20.22 12.55 -19.71
CA LYS A 34 -20.67 13.06 -18.40
C LYS A 34 -19.56 13.10 -17.36
N LYS A 35 -18.67 12.10 -17.38
CA LYS A 35 -17.49 12.09 -16.52
C LYS A 35 -16.51 13.21 -16.88
N HIS A 36 -16.27 13.43 -18.17
CA HIS A 36 -15.43 14.52 -18.65
C HIS A 36 -16.01 15.88 -18.27
N ASP A 37 -17.31 16.11 -18.52
CA ASP A 37 -18.01 17.34 -18.19
C ASP A 37 -17.93 17.64 -16.69
N ALA A 38 -18.21 16.66 -15.83
CA ALA A 38 -18.11 16.82 -14.38
C ALA A 38 -16.67 17.11 -13.92
N THR A 39 -15.67 16.49 -14.56
CA THR A 39 -14.26 16.73 -14.23
C THR A 39 -13.83 18.13 -14.70
N GLN A 40 -14.31 18.58 -15.85
CA GLN A 40 -14.02 19.89 -16.40
C GLN A 40 -14.68 21.01 -15.57
N ASP A 41 -15.90 20.79 -15.09
CA ASP A 41 -16.60 21.73 -14.20
C ASP A 41 -15.85 21.89 -12.86
N LEU A 42 -15.36 20.78 -12.29
CA LEU A 42 -14.46 20.82 -11.13
C LEU A 42 -13.14 21.54 -11.45
N ALA A 43 -12.54 21.28 -12.61
CA ALA A 43 -11.31 21.93 -13.05
C ALA A 43 -11.47 23.46 -13.12
N GLN A 44 -12.59 23.94 -13.68
CA GLN A 44 -12.93 25.36 -13.72
C GLN A 44 -13.15 25.93 -12.32
N ARG A 45 -13.92 25.24 -11.47
CA ARG A 45 -14.26 25.70 -10.12
C ARG A 45 -13.04 25.82 -9.19
N PHE A 46 -12.06 24.93 -9.34
CA PHE A 46 -10.84 24.93 -8.53
C PHE A 46 -9.64 25.58 -9.23
N ASN A 47 -9.87 26.15 -10.42
CA ASN A 47 -8.88 26.80 -11.27
C ASN A 47 -7.64 25.92 -11.51
N CYS A 48 -7.86 24.65 -11.84
CA CYS A 48 -6.82 23.66 -12.06
C CYS A 48 -7.09 22.83 -13.32
N ASP A 49 -6.14 21.97 -13.69
CA ASP A 49 -6.28 21.09 -14.85
C ASP A 49 -7.17 19.87 -14.54
N SER A 50 -7.87 19.37 -15.56
CA SER A 50 -8.71 18.17 -15.47
C SER A 50 -7.93 16.93 -15.00
N THR A 51 -6.68 16.80 -15.43
CA THR A 51 -5.80 15.71 -14.98
C THR A 51 -5.43 15.85 -13.51
N GLU A 52 -5.21 17.08 -13.05
CA GLU A 52 -4.84 17.41 -11.66
C GLU A 52 -6.01 17.16 -10.70
N VAL A 53 -7.25 17.47 -11.10
CA VAL A 53 -8.47 17.11 -10.37
C VAL A 53 -8.53 15.61 -10.12
N MET A 54 -8.38 14.82 -11.19
CA MET A 54 -8.44 13.36 -11.09
C MET A 54 -7.27 12.79 -10.29
N ARG A 55 -6.08 13.38 -10.42
CA ARG A 55 -4.90 13.01 -9.63
C ARG A 55 -5.15 13.25 -8.14
N LYS A 56 -5.61 14.45 -7.78
CA LYS A 56 -5.90 14.80 -6.38
C LYS A 56 -7.01 13.93 -5.79
N TRP A 57 -8.05 13.63 -6.56
CA TRP A 57 -9.10 12.72 -6.13
C TRP A 57 -8.59 11.31 -5.82
N LYS A 58 -7.72 10.74 -6.68
CA LYS A 58 -7.09 9.43 -6.42
C LYS A 58 -6.26 9.43 -5.14
N ILE A 59 -5.49 10.48 -4.90
CA ILE A 59 -4.68 10.66 -3.69
C ILE A 59 -5.56 10.65 -2.44
N ILE A 60 -6.66 11.41 -2.44
CA ILE A 60 -7.62 11.47 -1.34
C ILE A 60 -8.23 10.09 -1.08
N LEU A 61 -8.65 9.38 -2.13
CA LEU A 61 -9.18 8.02 -1.99
C LEU A 61 -8.15 7.01 -1.45
N ALA A 62 -6.89 7.10 -1.88
CA ALA A 62 -5.84 6.24 -1.38
C ALA A 62 -5.55 6.49 0.11
N GLN A 63 -5.50 7.75 0.53
CA GLN A 63 -5.37 8.11 1.94
C GLN A 63 -6.56 7.60 2.77
N TYR A 64 -7.78 7.76 2.26
CA TYR A 64 -9.00 7.24 2.87
C TYR A 64 -8.97 5.72 3.08
N ARG A 65 -8.56 4.96 2.05
CA ARG A 65 -8.45 3.49 2.12
C ARG A 65 -7.45 3.05 3.18
N ARG A 66 -6.31 3.73 3.30
CA ARG A 66 -5.34 3.44 4.36
C ARG A 66 -5.90 3.69 5.75
N GLU A 67 -6.60 4.79 5.92
CA GLU A 67 -7.23 5.11 7.20
C GLU A 67 -8.32 4.07 7.55
N LYS A 68 -9.10 3.64 6.55
CA LYS A 68 -10.07 2.54 6.70
C LYS A 68 -9.40 1.22 7.05
N LYS A 69 -8.25 0.91 6.44
CA LYS A 69 -7.46 -0.30 6.75
C LYS A 69 -6.99 -0.29 8.21
N LYS A 70 -6.44 0.81 8.71
CA LYS A 70 -6.06 0.93 10.14
C LYS A 70 -7.24 0.69 11.08
N ILE A 71 -8.41 1.24 10.75
CA ILE A 71 -9.63 1.02 11.53
C ILE A 71 -10.02 -0.47 11.47
N SER A 72 -9.98 -1.10 10.29
CA SER A 72 -10.26 -2.52 10.13
C SER A 72 -9.30 -3.40 10.92
N ASP A 73 -7.99 -3.12 10.85
CA ASP A 73 -6.95 -3.88 11.53
C ASP A 73 -7.14 -3.78 13.06
N SER A 74 -7.45 -2.57 13.58
CA SER A 74 -7.75 -2.38 15.01
C SER A 74 -8.99 -3.13 15.50
N LYS A 75 -9.96 -3.41 14.60
CA LYS A 75 -11.16 -4.20 14.91
C LYS A 75 -10.91 -5.70 14.86
N SER A 76 -9.94 -6.15 14.05
CA SER A 76 -9.64 -7.57 13.81
C SER A 76 -8.78 -8.19 14.92
N SER A 77 -7.89 -7.40 15.55
CA SER A 77 -6.91 -7.89 16.54
C SER A 77 -7.46 -8.29 17.91
N GLY A 78 -8.79 -8.46 18.07
CA GLY A 78 -9.40 -8.90 19.33
C GLY A 78 -9.31 -7.90 20.48
N SER A 79 -8.90 -6.66 20.18
CA SER A 79 -8.89 -5.57 21.15
C SER A 79 -10.32 -5.20 21.52
N GLY A 80 -10.57 -4.96 22.82
CA GLY A 80 -11.89 -4.53 23.29
C GLY A 80 -12.35 -3.23 22.62
N ILE A 81 -13.66 -2.97 22.62
CA ILE A 81 -14.30 -1.80 21.97
C ILE A 81 -13.62 -0.45 22.32
N SER A 82 -12.90 -0.37 23.45
CA SER A 82 -12.15 0.81 23.89
C SER A 82 -10.88 1.11 23.09
N ASP A 83 -10.37 0.19 22.27
CA ASP A 83 -9.07 0.28 21.58
C ASP A 83 -9.20 0.45 20.05
N ILE A 84 -10.40 0.73 19.56
CA ILE A 84 -10.66 0.92 18.13
C ILE A 84 -9.98 2.22 17.68
N TYR A 85 -9.11 2.12 16.67
CA TYR A 85 -8.41 3.26 16.10
C TYR A 85 -9.39 4.31 15.59
N LYS A 86 -9.23 5.55 16.05
CA LYS A 86 -9.97 6.69 15.53
C LYS A 86 -9.17 7.36 14.42
N PRO A 87 -9.77 7.61 13.26
CA PRO A 87 -9.10 8.26 12.15
C PRO A 87 -8.64 9.67 12.55
N LYS A 88 -7.35 9.97 12.38
CA LYS A 88 -6.75 11.28 12.70
C LYS A 88 -6.82 12.25 11.51
N TRP A 89 -7.12 11.74 10.32
CA TRP A 89 -7.14 12.54 9.11
C TRP A 89 -8.38 13.44 9.02
N PHE A 90 -8.16 14.77 8.89
CA PHE A 90 -9.21 15.80 8.90
C PHE A 90 -10.32 15.57 7.85
N ALA A 91 -9.97 15.03 6.69
CA ALA A 91 -10.89 14.80 5.58
C ALA A 91 -11.67 13.47 5.70
N TYR A 92 -11.33 12.61 6.67
CA TYR A 92 -11.95 11.29 6.81
C TYR A 92 -13.46 11.39 7.06
N ALA A 93 -13.88 12.30 7.95
CA ALA A 93 -15.30 12.50 8.27
C ALA A 93 -16.12 12.96 7.04
N TYR A 94 -15.50 13.74 6.14
CA TYR A 94 -16.13 14.23 4.92
C TYR A 94 -16.27 13.15 3.85
N LEU A 95 -15.52 12.05 3.94
CA LEU A 95 -15.66 10.88 3.07
C LEU A 95 -16.61 9.82 3.65
N SER A 96 -17.39 10.18 4.67
CA SER A 96 -18.43 9.33 5.27
C SER A 96 -19.41 8.79 4.22
N PHE A 97 -19.82 9.59 3.24
CA PHE A 97 -20.72 9.19 2.15
C PHE A 97 -20.19 8.05 1.27
N PHE A 98 -18.87 7.80 1.31
CA PHE A 98 -18.21 6.75 0.55
C PHE A 98 -18.17 5.40 1.30
N HIS A 99 -18.59 5.37 2.58
CA HIS A 99 -18.59 4.15 3.39
C HIS A 99 -19.73 3.21 2.96
N GLY A 100 -19.38 2.10 2.30
CA GLY A 100 -20.34 1.07 1.89
C GLY A 100 -19.96 0.33 0.60
N ARG A 101 -18.95 0.80 -0.14
CA ARG A 101 -18.56 0.18 -1.43
C ARG A 101 -17.10 -0.23 -1.57
N ASP A 102 -16.20 0.24 -0.72
CA ASP A 102 -14.89 -0.38 -0.53
C ASP A 102 -15.05 -1.66 0.31
N GLU A 103 -15.81 -2.65 -0.19
CA GLU A 103 -15.63 -4.03 0.27
C GLU A 103 -14.34 -4.58 -0.35
N PRO A 104 -13.53 -5.34 0.41
CA PRO A 104 -12.19 -5.68 -0.01
C PRO A 104 -12.26 -6.67 -1.17
N ASN A 105 -12.06 -6.20 -2.39
CA ASN A 105 -11.47 -7.06 -3.40
C ASN A 105 -10.01 -7.25 -3.00
N VAL A 106 -9.73 -8.39 -2.37
CA VAL A 106 -8.39 -8.84 -2.00
C VAL A 106 -7.60 -9.11 -3.28
N SER A 107 -7.15 -8.04 -3.90
CA SER A 107 -6.13 -8.06 -4.92
C SER A 107 -5.30 -6.82 -4.66
N MET A 108 -4.20 -7.01 -3.94
CA MET A 108 -3.12 -6.02 -3.85
C MET A 108 -2.73 -5.69 -5.29
N SER A 109 -3.21 -4.55 -5.77
CA SER A 109 -2.98 -4.12 -7.15
C SER A 109 -1.75 -3.24 -7.15
N SER A 110 -0.89 -3.36 -8.17
CA SER A 110 0.26 -2.47 -8.40
C SER A 110 -0.13 -0.97 -8.44
N GLN A 111 -1.42 -0.65 -8.53
CA GLN A 111 -1.94 0.70 -8.34
C GLN A 111 -1.71 1.26 -6.92
N ASP A 112 -1.69 0.42 -5.88
CA ASP A 112 -1.56 0.87 -4.49
C ASP A 112 -0.13 1.35 -4.17
N GLU A 113 0.91 0.73 -4.75
CA GLU A 113 2.32 1.17 -4.64
C GLU A 113 2.56 2.54 -5.30
N ILE A 114 2.01 2.77 -6.50
CA ILE A 114 2.09 4.05 -7.21
C ILE A 114 1.39 5.16 -6.41
N ASN A 115 0.28 4.83 -5.76
CA ASN A 115 -0.44 5.77 -4.90
C ASN A 115 0.32 6.05 -3.59
N GLU A 116 1.16 5.12 -3.13
CA GLU A 116 1.97 5.26 -1.92
C GLU A 116 3.09 6.28 -2.11
N GLN A 117 3.79 6.23 -3.24
CA GLN A 117 4.77 7.23 -3.66
C GLN A 117 4.15 8.62 -3.79
N LEU A 118 3.00 8.74 -4.47
CA LEU A 118 2.30 10.03 -4.66
C LEU A 118 1.88 10.73 -3.36
N ILE A 119 1.72 9.99 -2.26
CA ILE A 119 1.31 10.55 -0.97
C ILE A 119 2.52 10.86 -0.09
N GLN A 120 3.63 10.13 -0.23
CA GLN A 120 4.90 10.50 0.38
C GLN A 120 5.37 11.86 -0.12
N ASP A 121 5.18 12.14 -1.41
CA ASP A 121 5.51 13.43 -2.03
C ASP A 121 4.68 14.61 -1.49
N ILE A 122 3.49 14.37 -0.94
CA ILE A 122 2.62 15.43 -0.38
C ILE A 122 2.95 15.72 1.08
N LYS A 123 3.49 14.75 1.83
CA LYS A 123 3.85 14.95 3.24
C LYS A 123 5.01 15.92 3.44
N TYR A 124 5.75 16.26 2.38
CA TYR A 124 6.92 17.13 2.46
C TYR A 124 6.59 18.64 2.47
N ASP A 125 5.33 19.03 2.29
CA ASP A 125 4.92 20.45 2.15
C ASP A 125 3.96 20.94 3.26
N GLU A 126 3.73 20.13 4.30
CA GLU A 126 3.08 20.56 5.55
C GLU A 126 4.10 20.53 6.69
N THR A 127 4.85 21.62 6.87
CA THR A 127 5.66 21.83 8.07
C THR A 127 4.79 22.07 9.30
N ASP A 128 5.32 21.61 10.43
CA ASP A 128 4.94 21.87 11.81
C ASP A 128 3.74 21.10 12.36
N THR A 129 4.01 19.86 12.74
CA THR A 129 3.64 19.43 14.08
C THR A 129 4.87 18.86 14.75
N GLU A 130 5.43 19.66 15.65
CA GLU A 130 6.46 19.30 16.62
C GLU A 130 6.16 17.92 17.21
N ASN A 131 7.07 16.97 16.99
CA ASN A 131 7.14 15.79 17.85
C ASN A 131 8.07 16.17 18.99
N GLU A 132 7.48 16.72 20.06
CA GLU A 132 8.11 16.67 21.37
C GLU A 132 8.24 15.21 21.78
N ASP A 133 9.47 14.83 22.09
CA ASP A 133 9.80 13.66 22.88
C ASP A 133 8.96 13.66 24.17
N GLN A 134 8.03 12.72 24.26
CA GLN A 134 7.47 12.31 25.56
C GLN A 134 7.80 10.84 25.79
N GLU A 135 9.06 10.65 26.18
CA GLU A 135 9.41 9.65 27.18
C GLU A 135 8.54 9.91 28.41
N CYS A 136 7.74 8.91 28.83
CA CYS A 136 7.04 9.00 30.10
C CYS A 136 7.11 7.68 30.89
N PRO A 137 7.20 7.77 32.23
CA PRO A 137 8.13 6.95 32.99
C PRO A 137 7.41 6.27 34.15
N HIS A 138 7.02 5.00 34.05
CA HIS A 138 6.40 4.30 35.20
C HIS A 138 7.05 2.95 35.53
N LYS A 139 7.93 3.02 36.55
CA LYS A 139 8.40 1.88 37.34
C LYS A 139 7.28 1.36 38.26
N ARG A 140 7.28 0.02 38.41
CA ARG A 140 6.86 -0.85 39.55
C ARG A 140 5.70 -1.81 39.21
N PRO A 141 5.59 -2.98 39.85
CA PRO A 141 6.63 -3.98 40.14
C PRO A 141 6.21 -5.37 39.61
N VAL A 142 7.11 -6.08 38.92
CA VAL A 142 6.85 -7.45 38.46
C VAL A 142 6.87 -8.40 39.65
N LYS A 143 5.70 -8.98 40.01
CA LYS A 143 5.62 -10.12 40.93
C LYS A 143 6.35 -11.30 40.30
N LYS A 144 7.46 -11.74 40.90
CA LYS A 144 8.18 -12.96 40.52
C LYS A 144 7.29 -14.18 40.80
N LEU A 145 6.68 -14.76 39.76
CA LEU A 145 6.13 -16.10 39.82
C LEU A 145 7.30 -17.09 39.86
N LYS A 146 7.41 -17.83 40.96
CA LYS A 146 8.39 -18.90 41.14
C LYS A 146 7.99 -20.09 40.26
N ILE A 147 8.75 -20.33 39.21
CA ILE A 147 8.66 -21.58 38.44
C ILE A 147 9.43 -22.66 39.22
N PRO A 148 8.86 -23.83 39.52
CA PRO A 148 9.56 -24.90 40.21
C PRO A 148 10.65 -25.49 39.29
N LYS A 149 11.89 -25.46 39.74
CA LYS A 149 12.99 -26.21 39.13
C LYS A 149 12.82 -27.68 39.50
N ASN A 150 12.28 -28.49 38.59
CA ASN A 150 12.49 -29.93 38.64
C ASN A 150 13.53 -30.33 37.59
N SER A 151 14.72 -30.61 38.07
CA SER A 151 15.81 -31.27 37.35
C SER A 151 15.40 -32.71 37.04
N LEU A 152 15.07 -33.00 35.78
CA LEU A 152 15.15 -34.35 35.25
C LEU A 152 16.24 -34.37 34.18
N LYS A 153 17.41 -34.83 34.61
CA LYS A 153 18.53 -35.24 33.75
C LYS A 153 18.03 -36.42 32.92
N ARG A 154 17.55 -36.17 31.70
CA ARG A 154 17.24 -37.22 30.72
C ARG A 154 18.39 -37.33 29.72
N ARG A 155 18.83 -38.57 29.53
CA ARG A 155 19.94 -38.98 28.68
C ARG A 155 19.57 -38.70 27.22
N ALA A 156 20.58 -38.34 26.42
CA ALA A 156 20.50 -38.41 24.96
C ALA A 156 20.15 -39.85 24.56
N ASP A 157 19.48 -40.00 23.42
CA ASP A 157 19.02 -41.26 22.80
C ASP A 157 17.55 -41.61 23.09
N ASP A 158 16.62 -40.76 22.63
CA ASP A 158 15.36 -41.19 22.00
C ASP A 158 14.71 -39.97 21.32
N GLU A 159 15.11 -39.68 20.08
CA GLU A 159 14.42 -38.67 19.26
C GLU A 159 13.15 -39.32 18.68
N ASP A 160 12.00 -38.86 19.17
CA ASP A 160 10.68 -39.31 18.72
C ASP A 160 10.55 -39.12 17.19
N PRO A 161 10.15 -40.14 16.40
CA PRO A 161 10.13 -40.07 14.93
C PRO A 161 9.21 -38.99 14.36
N ARG A 162 8.32 -38.41 15.18
CA ARG A 162 7.55 -37.21 14.82
C ARG A 162 8.38 -35.92 14.86
N VAL A 163 9.32 -35.81 15.80
CA VAL A 163 10.18 -34.63 15.98
C VAL A 163 11.19 -34.53 14.83
N THR A 164 11.75 -35.66 14.40
CA THR A 164 12.65 -35.73 13.22
C THR A 164 11.91 -35.39 11.92
N HIS A 165 10.68 -35.87 11.75
CA HIS A 165 9.85 -35.51 10.60
C HIS A 165 9.50 -34.02 10.59
N THR A 166 9.14 -33.44 11.75
CA THR A 166 8.87 -32.00 11.84
C THR A 166 10.11 -31.14 11.59
N SER A 167 11.28 -31.55 12.08
CA SER A 167 12.55 -30.88 11.81
C SER A 167 12.87 -30.92 10.32
N SER A 168 12.75 -32.09 9.69
CA SER A 168 13.01 -32.24 8.25
C SER A 168 12.05 -31.44 7.36
N VAL A 169 10.77 -31.35 7.74
CA VAL A 169 9.80 -30.49 7.04
C VAL A 169 10.14 -29.01 7.21
N MET A 170 10.51 -28.57 8.42
CA MET A 170 10.93 -27.18 8.66
C MET A 170 12.23 -26.84 7.91
N ASP A 171 13.20 -27.74 7.89
CA ASP A 171 14.45 -27.57 7.14
C ASP A 171 14.19 -27.47 5.64
N ASN A 172 13.28 -28.29 5.09
CA ASN A 172 12.89 -28.21 3.68
C ASN A 172 12.14 -26.93 3.34
N VAL A 173 11.25 -26.45 4.22
CA VAL A 173 10.56 -25.16 4.03
C VAL A 173 11.55 -24.00 4.09
N ASN A 174 12.52 -24.05 5.01
CA ASN A 174 13.54 -23.01 5.13
C ASN A 174 14.48 -23.01 3.92
N LYS A 175 14.82 -24.19 3.38
CA LYS A 175 15.61 -24.35 2.15
C LYS A 175 14.84 -23.87 0.91
N GLN A 176 13.52 -24.05 0.87
CA GLN A 176 12.66 -23.49 -0.16
C GLN A 176 12.48 -21.97 -0.02
N MET A 177 12.46 -21.42 1.20
CA MET A 177 12.43 -19.97 1.42
C MET A 177 13.75 -19.29 1.04
N GLU A 178 14.89 -19.90 1.38
CA GLU A 178 16.22 -19.43 0.99
C GLU A 178 16.40 -19.42 -0.53
N ALA A 179 15.87 -20.43 -1.24
CA ALA A 179 15.90 -20.51 -2.71
C ALA A 179 14.93 -19.54 -3.42
N ASN A 180 14.03 -18.88 -2.67
CA ASN A 180 12.99 -18.01 -3.21
C ASN A 180 13.13 -16.56 -2.72
N LYS A 181 14.31 -16.19 -2.19
CA LYS A 181 14.69 -14.79 -2.01
C LYS A 181 14.79 -14.18 -3.41
N ARG A 182 13.77 -13.40 -3.76
CA ARG A 182 13.80 -12.56 -4.95
C ARG A 182 14.70 -11.40 -4.64
N ASP A 183 15.82 -11.31 -5.33
CA ASP A 183 16.74 -10.20 -5.17
C ASP A 183 16.19 -8.96 -5.92
N ASP A 184 16.77 -7.79 -5.65
CA ASP A 184 16.32 -6.53 -6.25
C ASP A 184 16.33 -6.60 -7.79
N ASP A 185 17.31 -7.32 -8.36
CA ASP A 185 17.42 -7.56 -9.79
C ASP A 185 16.26 -8.43 -10.34
N ASP A 186 15.80 -9.43 -9.57
CA ASP A 186 14.65 -10.26 -9.95
C ASP A 186 13.34 -9.45 -9.94
N ILE A 187 13.21 -8.53 -8.98
CA ILE A 187 12.09 -7.60 -8.90
C ILE A 187 12.10 -6.66 -10.11
N PHE A 188 13.27 -6.10 -10.43
CA PHE A 188 13.45 -5.23 -11.58
C PHE A 188 13.18 -5.95 -12.91
N ALA A 189 13.73 -7.15 -13.11
CA ALA A 189 13.52 -7.97 -14.30
C ALA A 189 12.03 -8.28 -14.50
N ALA A 190 11.30 -8.59 -13.42
CA ALA A 190 9.85 -8.78 -13.48
C ALA A 190 9.12 -7.49 -13.93
N ALA A 191 9.51 -6.32 -13.42
CA ALA A 191 8.93 -5.04 -13.82
C ALA A 191 9.20 -4.73 -15.30
N VAL A 192 10.42 -4.96 -15.80
CA VAL A 192 10.78 -4.82 -17.23
C VAL A 192 9.92 -5.75 -18.09
N ALA A 193 9.74 -7.00 -17.68
CA ALA A 193 8.88 -7.95 -18.39
C ALA A 193 7.43 -7.47 -18.49
N THR A 194 6.87 -6.86 -17.43
CA THR A 194 5.51 -6.30 -17.49
C THR A 194 5.40 -5.13 -18.47
N LYS A 195 6.43 -4.27 -18.57
CA LYS A 195 6.47 -3.17 -19.53
C LYS A 195 6.52 -3.70 -20.97
N LEU A 196 7.35 -4.72 -21.24
CA LEU A 196 7.43 -5.39 -22.55
C LEU A 196 6.10 -6.06 -22.96
N LYS A 197 5.32 -6.59 -22.01
CA LYS A 197 4.00 -7.17 -22.28
C LYS A 197 2.94 -6.13 -22.69
N LYS A 198 3.12 -4.85 -22.33
CA LYS A 198 2.20 -3.76 -22.71
C LYS A 198 2.38 -3.29 -24.15
N ILE A 199 3.53 -3.58 -24.78
CA ILE A 199 3.79 -3.22 -26.17
C ILE A 199 3.02 -4.18 -27.09
N LYS A 200 2.06 -3.63 -27.85
CA LYS A 200 1.18 -4.40 -28.75
C LYS A 200 1.84 -4.74 -30.08
N ASP A 201 2.72 -3.87 -30.57
CA ASP A 201 3.44 -4.09 -31.82
C ASP A 201 4.62 -5.05 -31.61
N GLY A 202 4.57 -6.20 -32.29
CA GLY A 202 5.60 -7.24 -32.20
C GLY A 202 6.95 -6.77 -32.73
N ARG A 203 6.97 -5.92 -33.77
CA ARG A 203 8.23 -5.41 -34.34
C ARG A 203 8.93 -4.47 -33.37
N THR A 204 8.19 -3.52 -32.80
CA THR A 204 8.71 -2.62 -31.75
C THR A 204 9.18 -3.41 -30.53
N LYS A 205 8.46 -4.45 -30.11
CA LYS A 205 8.86 -5.29 -28.97
C LYS A 205 10.21 -5.98 -29.19
N ILE A 206 10.44 -6.53 -30.39
CA ILE A 206 11.71 -7.17 -30.75
C ILE A 206 12.86 -6.16 -30.76
N LEU A 207 12.63 -4.95 -31.28
CA LEU A 207 13.66 -3.90 -31.30
C LEU A 207 14.05 -3.46 -29.88
N VAL A 208 13.06 -3.25 -29.01
CA VAL A 208 13.32 -2.88 -27.60
C VAL A 208 14.06 -3.99 -26.87
N GLN A 209 13.73 -5.27 -27.10
CA GLN A 209 14.47 -6.39 -26.51
C GLN A 209 15.93 -6.39 -26.95
N ARG A 210 16.20 -6.27 -28.25
CA ARG A 210 17.56 -6.19 -28.79
C ARG A 210 18.36 -5.04 -28.17
N ASP A 211 17.75 -3.87 -28.00
CA ASP A 211 18.45 -2.70 -27.47
C ASP A 211 18.76 -2.87 -25.97
N ILE A 212 17.88 -3.52 -25.21
CA ILE A 212 18.15 -3.93 -23.82
C ILE A 212 19.31 -4.92 -23.77
N ASP A 213 19.30 -5.95 -24.62
CA ASP A 213 20.34 -6.97 -24.65
C ASP A 213 21.71 -6.34 -24.96
N ASN A 214 21.79 -5.47 -25.97
CA ASN A 214 23.02 -4.76 -26.32
C ASN A 214 23.55 -3.93 -25.14
N LEU A 215 22.68 -3.22 -24.44
CA LEU A 215 23.08 -2.39 -23.29
C LEU A 215 23.60 -3.25 -22.13
N LEU A 216 23.01 -4.43 -21.90
CA LEU A 216 23.52 -5.39 -20.92
C LEU A 216 24.87 -5.95 -21.35
N TYR A 217 25.03 -6.32 -22.62
CA TYR A 217 26.32 -6.81 -23.13
C TYR A 217 27.42 -5.76 -23.02
N ASP A 218 27.16 -4.52 -23.40
CA ASP A 218 28.13 -3.43 -23.29
C ASP A 218 28.55 -3.20 -21.82
N ALA A 219 27.57 -3.21 -20.90
CA ALA A 219 27.85 -3.06 -19.47
C ALA A 219 28.72 -4.21 -18.93
N ILE A 220 28.40 -5.46 -19.30
CA ILE A 220 29.17 -6.65 -18.89
C ILE A 220 30.59 -6.56 -19.46
N ILE A 221 30.75 -6.23 -20.74
CA ILE A 221 32.07 -6.18 -21.38
C ILE A 221 32.95 -5.08 -20.76
N LEU A 222 32.38 -3.93 -20.42
CA LEU A 222 33.10 -2.83 -19.75
C LEU A 222 33.52 -3.17 -18.31
N GLU A 223 32.86 -4.12 -17.65
CA GLU A 223 33.21 -4.55 -16.29
C GLU A 223 34.40 -5.54 -16.28
N TYR A 224 34.73 -6.16 -17.42
CA TYR A 224 35.81 -7.13 -17.57
C TYR A 224 37.00 -6.66 -18.44
N GLY A 225 37.02 -5.38 -18.86
CA GLY A 225 38.09 -4.77 -19.65
C GLY A 225 38.93 -3.79 -18.85
#